data_AF-A0A0J6NTD5-F1
#
_entry.id   AF-A0A0J6NTD5-F1
#
_cell.length_a   1.000
_cell.length_b   1.000
_cell.length_c   1.000
_cell.angle_alpha   90.00
_cell.angle_beta   90.00
_cell.angle_gamma   90.00
#
_symmetry.space_group_name_H-M   'P 1'
#
loop_
_entity.id
_entity.type
_entity.pdbx_description
1 polymer ?
#
loop_
_entity_poly.entity_id
_entity_poly.type
_entity_poly.pdbx_seq_one_letter_code
_entity_poly.pdbx_strand_id
1 'polypeptide(L)' 'MKTAKEIGLKTISLSRLGSRYELYFHNQEWHNESWQPKASKFFPSILIITDKHYDVQSPYFRIFQTSSINKFMGSMSAKL' A
#
# COMPACT_ATOMS: atom_id res chain seq x y z
N MET A 1 -17.37 -21.25 1.48
CA MET A 1 -18.31 -20.21 1.00
C MET A 1 -18.25 -19.05 1.99
N LYS A 2 -17.84 -17.84 1.58
CA LYS A 2 -17.81 -16.67 2.49
C LYS A 2 -19.16 -15.94 2.42
N THR A 3 -19.74 -15.62 3.57
CA THR A 3 -21.07 -15.00 3.67
C THR A 3 -21.03 -13.56 3.17
N ALA A 4 -22.10 -13.06 2.54
CA ALA A 4 -22.20 -11.70 1.99
C ALA A 4 -21.79 -10.58 2.98
N LYS A 5 -22.03 -10.78 4.28
CA LYS A 5 -21.59 -9.89 5.36
C LYS A 5 -20.07 -9.78 5.49
N GLU A 6 -19.35 -10.89 5.32
CA GLU A 6 -17.89 -10.94 5.40
C GLU A 6 -17.24 -10.30 4.16
N ILE A 7 -17.88 -10.45 3.01
CA ILE A 7 -17.47 -9.79 1.75
C ILE A 7 -17.64 -8.27 1.90
N GLY A 8 -18.81 -7.80 2.36
CA GLY A 8 -19.07 -6.36 2.56
C GLY A 8 -18.12 -5.69 3.57
N LEU A 9 -17.86 -6.33 4.72
CA LEU A 9 -16.90 -5.81 5.71
C LEU A 9 -15.47 -5.74 5.17
N LYS A 10 -15.04 -6.73 4.37
CA LYS A 10 -13.74 -6.71 3.70
C LYS A 10 -13.64 -5.58 2.68
N THR A 11 -14.63 -5.41 1.81
CA THR A 11 -14.62 -4.36 0.78
C THR A 11 -14.56 -2.97 1.42
N ILE A 12 -15.31 -2.74 2.50
CA ILE A 12 -15.31 -1.45 3.22
C ILE A 12 -13.98 -1.20 3.95
N SER A 13 -13.37 -2.22 4.56
CA SER A 13 -12.09 -2.06 5.27
C SER A 13 -10.93 -1.77 4.30
N LEU A 14 -10.97 -2.37 3.12
CA LEU A 14 -9.93 -2.23 2.09
C LEU A 14 -10.06 -0.96 1.28
N SER A 15 -11.27 -0.57 0.91
CA SER A 15 -11.52 0.75 0.33
C SER A 15 -11.06 1.85 1.26
N ARG A 16 -11.20 1.66 2.58
CA ARG A 16 -10.74 2.60 3.61
C ARG A 16 -9.23 2.59 3.85
N LEU A 17 -8.50 1.52 3.49
CA LEU A 17 -7.04 1.51 3.51
C LEU A 17 -6.47 2.21 2.28
N GLY A 18 -6.97 1.89 1.07
CA GLY A 18 -6.60 2.61 -0.16
C GLY A 18 -6.91 4.11 -0.05
N SER A 19 -8.11 4.45 0.40
CA SER A 19 -8.55 5.84 0.58
C SER A 19 -7.69 6.65 1.54
N ARG A 20 -7.07 6.04 2.56
CA ARG A 20 -6.20 6.76 3.50
C ARG A 20 -4.90 7.24 2.85
N TYR A 21 -4.23 6.36 2.11
CA TYR A 21 -2.97 6.72 1.47
C TYR A 21 -3.17 7.59 0.23
N GLU A 22 -4.29 7.44 -0.49
CA GLU A 22 -4.65 8.38 -1.55
C GLU A 22 -4.95 9.77 -1.01
N LEU A 23 -5.73 9.87 0.08
CA LEU A 23 -5.98 11.16 0.73
C LEU A 23 -4.66 11.79 1.22
N TYR A 24 -3.79 11.00 1.85
CA TYR A 24 -2.47 11.49 2.27
C TYR A 24 -1.61 11.94 1.09
N PHE A 25 -1.61 11.21 -0.03
CA PHE A 25 -0.94 11.61 -1.27
C PHE A 25 -1.44 12.96 -1.76
N HIS A 26 -2.76 13.15 -1.84
CA HIS A 26 -3.37 14.39 -2.34
C HIS A 26 -3.21 15.58 -1.40
N ASN A 27 -3.14 15.35 -0.08
CA ASN A 27 -2.93 16.41 0.91
C ASN A 27 -1.49 16.94 0.92
N GLN A 28 -0.56 16.28 0.23
CA GLN A 28 0.83 16.70 0.06
C GLN A 28 1.64 16.84 1.37
N GLU A 29 1.09 16.50 2.53
CA GLU A 29 1.79 16.58 3.83
C GLU A 29 3.09 15.76 3.85
N TRP A 30 3.11 14.65 3.11
CA TRP A 30 4.27 13.80 2.91
C TRP A 30 5.52 14.53 2.41
N HIS A 31 5.38 15.71 1.78
CA HIS A 31 6.50 16.53 1.33
C HIS A 31 7.31 17.12 2.48
N ASN A 32 6.73 17.24 3.67
CA ASN A 32 7.34 17.92 4.81
C ASN A 32 7.86 16.94 5.86
N GLU A 33 7.74 15.64 5.60
CA GLU A 33 8.24 14.60 6.49
C GLU A 33 9.76 14.67 6.61
N SER A 34 10.29 14.45 7.82
CA SER A 34 11.71 14.58 8.13
C SER A 34 12.62 13.62 7.36
N TRP A 35 12.06 12.51 6.88
CA TRP A 35 12.77 11.52 6.08
C TRP A 35 12.85 11.88 4.59
N GLN A 36 12.13 12.91 4.13
CA GLN A 36 12.17 13.34 2.73
C GLN A 36 13.58 13.85 2.35
N PRO A 37 14.15 13.39 1.23
CA PRO A 37 15.39 13.96 0.72
C PRO A 37 15.21 15.44 0.38
N LYS A 38 16.21 16.26 0.72
CA LYS A 38 16.16 17.72 0.46
C LYS A 38 16.06 18.07 -1.03
N ALA A 39 16.63 17.24 -1.89
CA ALA A 39 16.75 17.51 -3.32
C ALA A 39 15.61 16.91 -4.17
N SER A 40 15.03 15.79 -3.74
CA SER A 40 13.98 15.09 -4.50
C SER A 40 12.99 14.46 -3.54
N LYS A 41 11.85 15.12 -3.40
CA LYS A 41 10.74 14.63 -2.60
C LYS A 41 10.04 13.50 -3.37
N PHE A 42 9.71 12.42 -2.68
CA PHE A 42 9.01 11.29 -3.29
C PHE A 42 7.95 10.73 -2.35
N PHE A 43 6.85 10.27 -2.93
CA PHE A 43 5.86 9.51 -2.16
C PHE A 43 6.36 8.07 -1.97
N PRO A 44 6.29 7.52 -0.75
CA PRO A 44 6.82 6.20 -0.49
C PRO A 44 5.94 5.13 -1.15
N SER A 45 6.55 4.03 -1.57
CA SER A 45 5.78 2.85 -1.98
C SER A 45 5.17 2.17 -0.75
N ILE A 46 3.96 1.64 -0.87
CA ILE A 46 3.26 0.99 0.23
C ILE A 46 3.46 -0.52 0.16
N LEU A 47 3.91 -1.14 1.25
CA LEU A 47 4.01 -2.60 1.39
C LEU A 47 2.93 -3.10 2.33
N ILE A 48 2.06 -3.97 1.84
CA ILE A 48 1.04 -4.65 2.64
C ILE A 48 1.49 -6.10 2.86
N ILE A 49 1.74 -6.45 4.12
CA ILE A 49 2.09 -7.83 4.52
C ILE A 49 0.83 -8.51 5.02
N THR A 50 0.36 -9.51 4.28
CA THR A 50 -0.90 -10.20 4.58
C THR A 50 -0.99 -11.54 3.86
N ASP A 51 -1.66 -12.52 4.49
CA ASP A 51 -1.99 -13.79 3.84
C ASP A 51 -3.22 -13.68 2.92
N LYS A 52 -3.89 -12.52 2.89
CA LYS A 52 -5.09 -12.29 2.09
C LYS A 52 -4.75 -11.38 0.91
N HIS A 53 -5.10 -11.79 -0.31
CA HIS A 53 -4.99 -10.88 -1.45
C HIS A 53 -6.08 -9.81 -1.39
N TYR A 54 -5.68 -8.55 -1.51
CA TYR A 54 -6.59 -7.42 -1.55
C TYR A 54 -6.57 -6.78 -2.94
N ASP A 55 -7.75 -6.48 -3.47
CA ASP A 55 -7.85 -5.74 -4.73
C ASP A 55 -7.67 -4.25 -4.46
N VAL A 56 -6.41 -3.85 -4.27
CA VAL A 56 -6.00 -2.49 -3.95
C VAL A 56 -4.89 -2.10 -4.92
N GLN A 57 -5.16 -1.06 -5.70
CA GLN A 57 -4.24 -0.43 -6.63
C GLN A 57 -4.43 1.09 -6.55
N SER A 58 -3.39 1.83 -6.90
CA SER A 58 -3.47 3.29 -7.05
C SER A 58 -2.73 3.71 -8.31
N PRO A 59 -3.25 4.67 -9.09
CA PRO A 59 -2.55 5.21 -10.24
C PRO A 59 -1.38 6.14 -9.84
N TYR A 60 -1.34 6.58 -8.58
CA TYR A 60 -0.40 7.62 -8.13
C TYR A 60 0.88 7.08 -7.50
N PHE A 61 0.82 5.92 -6.87
CA PHE A 61 1.96 5.32 -6.17
C PHE A 61 1.91 3.79 -6.22
N ARG A 62 3.08 3.19 -6.01
CA ARG A 62 3.22 1.74 -6.07
C ARG A 62 2.77 1.09 -4.78
N ILE A 63 1.99 0.02 -4.92
CA ILE A 63 1.54 -0.81 -3.82
C ILE A 63 2.04 -2.23 -4.07
N PHE A 64 2.78 -2.76 -3.10
CA PHE A 64 3.26 -4.12 -3.06
C PHE A 64 2.45 -4.91 -2.04
N GLN A 65 2.10 -6.15 -2.37
CA GLN A 65 1.45 -7.06 -1.44
C GLN A 65 2.26 -8.35 -1.36
N THR A 66 2.51 -8.83 -0.14
CA THR A 66 3.28 -10.06 0.11
C THR A 66 2.71 -10.80 1.30
N SER A 67 2.88 -12.12 1.36
CA SER A 67 2.55 -12.90 2.55
C SER A 67 3.63 -12.83 3.64
N SER A 68 4.84 -12.36 3.30
CA SER A 68 5.96 -12.29 4.24
C SER A 68 7.02 -11.30 3.77
N ILE A 69 7.72 -10.68 4.72
CA ILE A 69 8.86 -9.80 4.42
C ILE A 69 9.97 -10.56 3.70
N ASN A 70 10.24 -11.82 4.06
CA ASN A 70 11.31 -12.62 3.44
C ASN A 70 11.03 -12.87 1.95
N LYS A 71 9.76 -13.18 1.61
CA LYS A 71 9.34 -13.35 0.21
C LYS A 71 9.48 -12.05 -0.58
N PHE A 72 9.12 -10.93 0.02
CA PHE A 72 9.25 -9.63 -0.62
C PHE A 72 10.72 -9.30 -0.88
N MET A 73 11.58 -9.44 0.12
CA MET A 73 13.04 -9.22 -0.03
C MET A 73 13.62 -10.11 -1.13
N GLY A 74 13.30 -11.40 -1.17
CA GLY A 74 13.74 -12.30 -2.24
C GLY A 74 13.26 -11.87 -3.62
N SER A 75 12.02 -11.37 -3.74
CA SER A 75 11.49 -10.87 -5.02
C SER A 75 12.15 -9.57 -5.50
N MET A 76 12.69 -8.78 -4.57
CA MET A 76 13.45 -7.57 -4.88
C MET A 76 14.87 -7.89 -5.34
N SER A 77 15.51 -8.87 -4.70
CA SER A 77 16.85 -9.34 -5.08
C SER A 77 16.92 -9.97 -6.46
N ALA A 78 15.84 -10.61 -6.91
CA ALA A 78 15.77 -11.24 -8.24
C ALA A 78 15.49 -10.25 -9.39
N LYS A 79 15.24 -8.96 -9.09
CA LYS A 79 14.90 -7.91 -10.05
C LYS A 79 16.01 -6.84 -10.22
N LEU A 80 17.11 -6.95 -9.48
CA LEU A 80 18.32 -6.12 -9.61
C LEU A 80 19.39 -6.90 -10.37
#